data_AF-A0AAX3UGA6-F1
#
_entry.id   AF-A0AAX3UGA6-F1
#
_cell.length_a   1.000
_cell.length_b   1.000
_cell.length_c   1.000
_cell.angle_alpha   90.00
_cell.angle_beta   90.00
_cell.angle_gamma   90.00
#
_symmetry.space_group_name_H-M   'P 1'
#
loop_
_entity.id
_entity.type
_entity.pdbx_description
1 polymer ?
#
loop_
_entity_poly.entity_id
_entity_poly.type
_entity_poly.pdbx_seq_one_letter_code
_entity_poly.pdbx_strand_id
1 'polypeptide(L)'
;MHKKRITILISTFAILVLIAGILFTKNCWHNSIVARIQIVNINSKSKKISNYDVLSNRKIREIHDSHDFSIAEKIKVDPNIFGTYTKKNQTHLKLLKKIPLYNQEQRRVNDANYWKMINSIVQNVHSDIYKLTLFRVHKHYYAYVQINQ
;
A
#
# COMPACT_ATOMS: atom_id res chain seq x y z
N MET A 1 43.68 42.27 -14.59
CA MET A 1 43.50 40.98 -13.87
C MET A 1 42.09 40.74 -13.31
N HIS A 2 41.22 41.74 -13.18
CA HIS A 2 39.85 41.58 -12.65
C HIS A 2 38.89 40.76 -13.53
N LYS A 3 38.91 40.93 -14.85
CA LYS A 3 37.99 40.22 -15.77
C LYS A 3 38.16 38.68 -15.71
N LYS A 4 39.41 38.19 -15.67
CA LYS A 4 39.72 36.75 -15.56
C LYS A 4 39.25 36.15 -14.22
N ARG A 5 39.36 36.90 -13.11
CA ARG A 5 38.89 36.46 -11.78
C ARG A 5 37.36 36.39 -11.71
N ILE A 6 36.66 37.33 -12.34
CA ILE A 6 35.18 37.33 -12.41
C ILE A 6 34.68 36.15 -13.25
N THR A 7 35.31 35.87 -14.40
CA THR A 7 34.94 34.70 -15.22
C THR A 7 35.14 33.38 -14.49
N ILE A 8 36.23 33.24 -13.73
CA ILE A 8 36.47 32.04 -12.90
C ILE A 8 35.40 31.91 -11.83
N LEU A 9 35.06 32.98 -11.11
CA LEU A 9 34.02 32.98 -10.07
C LEU A 9 32.62 32.65 -10.60
N ILE A 10 32.25 33.17 -11.78
CA ILE A 10 30.96 32.87 -12.43
C ILE A 10 30.94 31.40 -12.86
N SER A 11 32.05 30.88 -13.41
CA SER A 11 32.14 29.49 -13.84
C SER A 11 32.05 28.50 -12.66
N THR A 12 32.71 28.78 -11.53
CA THR A 12 32.60 27.92 -10.34
C THR A 12 31.21 28.00 -9.71
N PHE A 13 30.59 29.18 -9.69
CA PHE A 13 29.21 29.33 -9.22
C PHE A 13 28.22 28.56 -10.08
N ALA A 14 28.37 28.60 -11.41
CA ALA A 14 27.51 27.84 -12.34
C ALA A 14 27.63 26.32 -12.13
N ILE A 15 28.85 25.82 -11.88
CA ILE A 15 29.09 24.39 -11.59
C ILE A 15 28.45 23.99 -10.25
N LEU A 16 28.55 24.83 -9.21
CA LEU A 16 27.90 24.59 -7.91
C LEU A 16 26.37 24.55 -8.03
N VAL A 17 25.78 25.46 -8.81
CA VAL A 17 24.32 25.48 -9.06
C VAL A 17 23.86 24.24 -9.83
N LEU A 18 24.65 23.77 -10.81
CA LEU A 18 24.37 22.52 -11.53
C LEU A 18 24.43 21.29 -10.62
N ILE A 19 25.44 21.19 -9.76
CA ILE A 19 25.57 20.08 -8.80
C ILE A 19 24.42 20.11 -7.78
N ALA A 20 24.06 21.29 -7.27
CA ALA A 20 22.91 21.46 -6.36
C ALA A 20 21.59 21.07 -7.05
N GLY A 21 21.39 21.47 -8.32
CA GLY A 21 20.21 21.09 -9.10
C GLY A 21 20.11 19.58 -9.37
N ILE A 22 21.23 18.91 -9.64
CA ILE A 22 21.28 17.45 -9.83
C ILE A 22 21.02 16.71 -8.51
N LEU A 23 21.49 17.23 -7.37
CA LEU A 23 21.21 16.65 -6.04
C LEU A 23 19.75 16.87 -5.61
N PHE A 24 19.17 18.04 -5.89
CA PHE A 24 17.75 18.32 -5.61
C PHE A 24 16.80 17.47 -6.48
N THR A 25 17.14 17.23 -7.74
CA THR A 25 16.32 16.40 -8.64
C THR A 25 16.37 14.91 -8.29
N LYS A 26 17.48 14.42 -7.71
CA LYS A 26 17.59 13.02 -7.25
C LYS A 26 16.79 12.72 -5.98
N ASN A 27 16.46 13.73 -5.17
CA ASN A 27 15.68 13.56 -3.94
C ASN A 27 14.16 13.72 -4.13
N CYS A 28 13.69 14.10 -5.31
CA CYS A 28 12.27 14.06 -5.64
C CYS A 28 11.86 12.66 -6.12
N TRP A 29 11.95 11.67 -5.25
CA TRP A 29 11.13 10.46 -5.42
C TRP A 29 9.68 10.86 -5.20
N HIS A 30 9.05 11.30 -6.28
CA HIS A 30 7.61 11.51 -6.36
C HIS A 30 6.95 10.16 -6.11
N ASN A 31 6.64 9.88 -4.85
CA ASN A 31 5.96 8.64 -4.50
C ASN A 31 4.52 8.77 -4.97
N SER A 32 4.21 8.14 -6.11
CA SER A 32 2.85 8.12 -6.64
C SER A 32 1.93 7.36 -5.69
N ILE A 33 0.69 7.86 -5.55
CA ILE A 33 -0.37 7.13 -4.86
C ILE A 33 -0.69 5.89 -5.70
N VAL A 34 -0.53 4.71 -5.11
CA VAL A 34 -0.84 3.43 -5.75
C VAL A 34 -2.22 2.95 -5.34
N ALA A 35 -2.60 3.11 -4.07
CA ALA A 35 -3.95 2.75 -3.64
C ALA A 35 -4.47 3.72 -2.60
N ARG A 36 -5.80 3.85 -2.56
CA ARG A 36 -6.51 4.57 -1.50
C ARG A 36 -7.32 3.59 -0.68
N ILE A 37 -7.16 3.65 0.63
CA ILE A 37 -7.87 2.82 1.60
C ILE A 37 -8.79 3.72 2.40
N GLN A 38 -10.07 3.40 2.43
CA GLN A 38 -11.02 4.01 3.36
C GLN A 38 -11.27 3.05 4.51
N ILE A 39 -11.06 3.52 5.73
CA ILE A 39 -11.45 2.82 6.95
C ILE A 39 -12.66 3.55 7.51
N VAL A 40 -13.79 2.83 7.59
CA VAL A 40 -15.00 3.32 8.24
C VAL A 40 -15.09 2.63 9.59
N ASN A 41 -14.85 3.38 10.66
CA ASN A 41 -15.08 2.92 12.02
C ASN A 41 -16.49 3.33 12.43
N ILE A 42 -17.36 2.34 12.65
CA ILE A 42 -18.73 2.53 13.11
C ILE A 42 -18.75 2.13 14.57
N ASN A 43 -18.82 3.13 15.46
CA ASN A 43 -19.18 2.89 16.86
C ASN A 43 -20.64 3.31 17.09
N SER A 44 -21.21 2.98 18.25
CA SER A 44 -22.62 3.24 18.58
C SER A 44 -23.02 4.72 18.61
N LYS A 45 -22.06 5.66 18.58
CA LYS A 45 -22.29 7.11 18.74
C LYS A 45 -21.85 7.94 17.53
N SER A 46 -20.93 7.46 16.72
CA SER A 46 -20.40 8.19 15.56
C SER A 46 -19.77 7.29 14.51
N LYS A 47 -19.86 7.74 13.27
CA LYS A 47 -19.13 7.18 12.12
C LYS A 47 -17.85 8.00 11.95
N LYS A 48 -16.69 7.39 12.22
CA LYS A 48 -15.39 8.00 11.91
C LYS A 48 -14.88 7.40 10.60
N ILE A 49 -14.55 8.27 9.65
CA ILE A 49 -13.95 7.87 8.37
C ILE A 49 -12.50 8.35 8.38
N SER A 50 -11.56 7.43 8.20
CA SER A 50 -10.15 7.73 7.98
C SER A 50 -9.75 7.23 6.59
N ASN A 51 -9.06 8.07 5.84
CA ASN A 51 -8.61 7.75 4.49
C ASN A 51 -7.08 7.64 4.49
N TYR A 52 -6.53 6.72 3.72
CA TYR A 52 -5.10 6.48 3.64
C TYR A 52 -4.65 6.33 2.19
N ASP A 53 -3.57 7.01 1.82
CA ASP A 53 -2.82 6.74 0.61
C ASP A 53 -1.75 5.68 0.89
N VAL A 54 -1.73 4.63 0.08
CA VAL A 54 -0.59 3.74 -0.07
C VAL A 54 0.27 4.33 -1.18
N LEU A 55 1.53 4.62 -0.87
CA LEU A 55 2.50 5.19 -1.77
C LEU A 55 3.30 4.09 -2.49
N SER A 56 3.85 4.39 -3.67
CA SER A 56 4.64 3.42 -4.47
C SER A 56 5.85 2.86 -3.72
N ASN A 57 6.38 3.61 -2.76
CA ASN A 57 7.44 3.18 -1.84
C ASN A 57 6.95 2.36 -0.64
N ARG A 58 5.70 1.90 -0.64
CA ARG A 58 5.05 1.11 0.42
C ARG A 58 4.76 1.84 1.73
N LYS A 59 5.00 3.16 1.81
CA LYS A 59 4.56 3.96 2.96
C LYS A 59 3.05 4.18 2.92
N ILE A 60 2.43 4.27 4.09
CA ILE A 60 1.02 4.61 4.26
C ILE A 60 0.96 6.02 4.84
N ARG A 61 0.12 6.88 4.26
CA ARG A 61 -0.11 8.25 4.71
C ARG A 61 -1.59 8.47 4.94
N GLU A 62 -1.97 8.92 6.14
CA GLU A 62 -3.35 9.38 6.38
C GLU A 62 -3.62 10.66 5.57
N ILE A 63 -4.81 10.74 4.99
CA ILE A 63 -5.30 11.89 4.25
C ILE A 63 -6.67 12.29 4.81
N HIS A 64 -6.92 13.60 4.84
CA HIS A 64 -8.16 14.16 5.38
C HIS A 64 -9.22 14.42 4.31
N ASP A 65 -8.86 14.25 3.02
CA ASP A 65 -9.76 14.53 1.90
C ASP A 65 -10.59 13.32 1.49
N SER A 66 -11.84 13.56 1.09
CA SER A 66 -12.71 12.57 0.48
C SER A 66 -12.35 12.41 -0.99
N HIS A 67 -11.53 11.42 -1.31
CA HIS A 67 -11.10 11.15 -2.67
C HIS A 67 -11.78 9.94 -3.29
N ASP A 68 -11.80 9.90 -4.63
CA ASP A 68 -12.26 8.74 -5.41
C ASP A 68 -11.28 7.55 -5.24
N PHE A 69 -11.86 6.36 -4.99
CA PHE A 69 -11.18 5.11 -4.62
C PHE A 69 -11.03 4.13 -5.82
N SER A 70 -11.12 4.65 -7.04
CA SER A 70 -11.22 3.91 -8.31
C SER A 70 -9.88 3.37 -8.87
N ILE A 71 -8.74 3.71 -8.26
CA ILE A 71 -7.41 3.55 -8.89
C ILE A 71 -6.85 2.10 -8.84
N ALA A 72 -7.47 1.16 -8.11
CA ALA A 72 -6.89 -0.17 -7.88
C ALA A 72 -7.82 -1.31 -8.31
N GLU A 73 -7.26 -2.32 -9.00
CA GLU A 73 -7.98 -3.58 -9.26
C GLU A 73 -8.11 -4.34 -7.94
N LYS A 74 -9.33 -4.43 -7.41
CA LYS A 74 -9.61 -5.07 -6.11
C LYS A 74 -10.09 -6.50 -6.30
N ILE A 75 -9.48 -7.40 -5.55
CA ILE A 75 -9.90 -8.78 -5.39
C ILE A 75 -10.56 -8.90 -4.03
N LYS A 76 -11.86 -9.18 -4.05
CA LYS A 76 -12.59 -9.46 -2.81
C LYS A 76 -12.32 -10.91 -2.45
N VAL A 77 -11.74 -11.12 -1.27
CA VAL A 77 -11.50 -12.46 -0.74
C VAL A 77 -12.65 -12.77 0.22
N ASP A 78 -13.26 -13.94 0.06
CA ASP A 78 -14.29 -14.41 0.97
C ASP A 78 -13.69 -14.57 2.38
N PRO A 79 -14.25 -13.94 3.42
CA PRO A 79 -13.77 -14.10 4.79
C PRO A 79 -13.77 -15.57 5.25
N ASN A 80 -14.66 -16.40 4.72
CA ASN A 80 -14.75 -17.82 5.04
C ASN A 80 -13.60 -18.67 4.46
N ILE A 81 -12.66 -18.09 3.71
CA ILE A 81 -11.47 -18.84 3.28
C ILE A 81 -10.56 -19.16 4.47
N PHE A 82 -10.66 -18.39 5.55
CA PHE A 82 -9.85 -18.53 6.75
C PHE A 82 -10.64 -19.22 7.86
N GLY A 83 -9.95 -20.10 8.57
CA GLY A 83 -10.38 -20.58 9.87
C GLY A 83 -9.25 -20.34 10.85
N THR A 84 -9.52 -20.46 12.14
CA THR A 84 -8.51 -20.26 13.17
C THR A 84 -8.31 -21.48 14.05
N TYR A 85 -7.16 -21.53 14.69
CA TYR A 85 -6.84 -22.52 15.72
C TYR A 85 -5.90 -21.91 16.75
N THR A 86 -5.96 -22.40 17.98
CA THR A 86 -5.12 -21.90 19.06
C THR A 86 -3.91 -22.81 19.25
N LYS A 87 -2.71 -22.23 19.32
CA LYS A 87 -1.48 -22.94 19.66
C LYS A 87 -0.62 -22.03 20.53
N LYS A 88 -0.20 -22.53 21.70
CA LYS A 88 0.61 -21.78 22.69
C LYS A 88 -0.01 -20.42 23.06
N ASN A 89 -1.31 -20.40 23.36
CA ASN A 89 -2.09 -19.19 23.69
C ASN A 89 -2.09 -18.09 22.61
N GLN A 90 -1.71 -18.43 21.38
CA GLN A 90 -1.81 -17.55 20.22
C GLN A 90 -2.85 -18.12 19.25
N THR A 91 -3.67 -17.24 18.69
CA THR A 91 -4.54 -17.57 17.55
C THR A 91 -3.67 -17.69 16.31
N HIS A 92 -3.88 -18.72 15.50
CA HIS A 92 -3.22 -18.91 14.22
C HIS A 92 -4.28 -19.05 13.15
N LEU A 93 -3.99 -18.51 11.97
CA LEU A 93 -4.82 -18.71 10.79
C LEU A 93 -4.51 -20.04 10.13
N LYS A 94 -5.53 -20.63 9.53
CA LYS A 94 -5.41 -21.72 8.56
C LYS A 94 -6.31 -21.44 7.38
N LEU A 95 -5.88 -21.84 6.20
CA LEU A 95 -6.72 -21.81 5.01
C LEU A 95 -7.68 -23.00 5.06
N LEU A 96 -9.00 -22.76 5.06
CA LEU A 96 -10.00 -23.81 5.08
C LEU A 96 -10.17 -24.45 3.70
N LYS A 97 -10.18 -23.63 2.65
CA LYS A 97 -10.32 -24.09 1.26
C LYS A 97 -9.68 -23.10 0.31
N LYS A 98 -9.06 -23.62 -0.76
CA LYS A 98 -8.70 -22.80 -1.92
C LYS A 98 -9.98 -22.53 -2.73
N ILE A 99 -10.48 -21.29 -2.66
CA ILE A 99 -11.63 -20.82 -3.41
C ILE A 99 -11.14 -19.95 -4.57
N PRO A 100 -11.74 -19.98 -5.76
CA PRO A 100 -11.39 -19.07 -6.84
C PRO A 100 -11.47 -17.61 -6.37
N LEU A 101 -10.48 -16.82 -6.79
CA LEU A 101 -10.48 -15.38 -6.53
C LEU A 101 -11.24 -14.67 -7.63
N TYR A 102 -11.97 -13.61 -7.28
CA TYR A 102 -12.75 -12.82 -8.22
C TYR A 102 -12.40 -11.35 -8.10
N ASN A 103 -12.34 -10.66 -9.25
CA ASN A 103 -12.25 -9.21 -9.28
C ASN A 103 -13.64 -8.57 -9.05
N GLN A 104 -13.68 -7.23 -9.08
CA GLN A 104 -14.90 -6.47 -8.84
C GLN A 104 -16.00 -6.72 -9.90
N GLU A 105 -15.61 -7.15 -11.10
CA GLU A 105 -16.52 -7.51 -12.20
C GLU A 105 -16.96 -8.99 -12.14
N GLN A 106 -16.73 -9.68 -11.03
CA GLN A 106 -17.00 -11.10 -10.84
C GLN A 106 -16.27 -12.03 -11.83
N ARG A 107 -15.18 -11.56 -12.45
CA ARG A 107 -14.33 -12.39 -13.30
C ARG A 107 -13.33 -13.14 -12.44
N ARG A 108 -13.17 -14.43 -12.74
CA ARG A 108 -12.18 -15.28 -12.07
C ARG A 108 -10.77 -14.77 -12.35
N VAL A 109 -9.98 -14.63 -11.30
CA VAL A 109 -8.59 -14.17 -11.33
C VAL A 109 -7.66 -15.33 -11.00
N ASN A 110 -6.80 -15.68 -11.95
CA ASN A 110 -5.81 -16.75 -11.83
C ASN A 110 -4.39 -16.17 -11.72
N ASP A 111 -4.13 -15.35 -10.70
CA ASP A 111 -2.81 -14.78 -10.43
C ASP A 111 -2.17 -15.43 -9.19
N ALA A 112 -1.00 -16.04 -9.38
CA ALA A 112 -0.29 -16.75 -8.33
C ALA A 112 0.22 -15.83 -7.20
N ASN A 113 0.41 -14.54 -7.47
CA ASN A 113 0.90 -13.59 -6.47
C ASN A 113 -0.13 -13.36 -5.36
N TYR A 114 -1.42 -13.37 -5.69
CA TYR A 114 -2.47 -13.28 -4.67
C TYR A 114 -2.45 -14.50 -3.74
N TRP A 115 -2.20 -15.70 -4.25
CA TRP A 115 -2.04 -16.89 -3.40
C TRP A 115 -0.79 -16.84 -2.53
N LYS A 116 0.33 -16.32 -3.06
CA LYS A 116 1.54 -16.09 -2.24
C LYS A 116 1.25 -15.13 -1.09
N MET A 117 0.49 -14.07 -1.34
CA MET A 117 0.08 -13.12 -0.30
C MET A 117 -0.84 -13.75 0.74
N ILE A 118 -1.86 -14.50 0.31
CA ILE A 118 -2.77 -15.21 1.21
C ILE A 118 -1.97 -16.15 2.13
N ASN A 119 -1.04 -16.93 1.57
CA ASN A 119 -0.20 -17.83 2.37
C ASN A 119 0.68 -17.06 3.36
N SER A 120 1.25 -15.93 2.95
CA SER A 120 2.04 -15.07 3.85
C SER A 120 1.19 -14.53 5.00
N ILE A 121 -0.04 -14.10 4.73
CA ILE A 121 -0.99 -13.65 5.76
C ILE A 121 -1.29 -14.79 6.74
N VAL A 122 -1.59 -15.99 6.25
CA VAL A 122 -1.87 -17.17 7.07
C VAL A 122 -0.70 -17.50 8.01
N GLN A 123 0.54 -17.31 7.56
CA GLN A 123 1.74 -17.61 8.35
C GLN A 123 2.06 -16.55 9.41
N ASN A 124 1.73 -15.27 9.15
CA ASN A 124 2.24 -14.15 9.95
C ASN A 124 1.16 -13.43 10.78
N VAL A 125 -0.13 -13.63 10.50
CA VAL A 125 -1.21 -13.00 11.25
C VAL A 125 -1.70 -13.97 12.33
N HIS A 126 -1.61 -13.53 13.59
CA HIS A 126 -1.96 -14.32 14.78
C HIS A 126 -3.28 -13.88 15.43
N SER A 127 -4.28 -13.57 14.60
CA SER A 127 -5.58 -13.05 15.02
C SER A 127 -6.66 -13.45 14.03
N ASP A 128 -7.93 -13.44 14.45
CA ASP A 128 -9.06 -13.68 13.55
C ASP A 128 -9.13 -12.55 12.51
N ILE A 129 -9.20 -12.92 11.23
CA ILE A 129 -9.39 -11.97 10.13
C ILE A 129 -10.88 -11.85 9.84
N TYR A 130 -11.40 -10.63 9.93
CA TYR A 130 -12.78 -10.30 9.56
C TYR A 130 -12.92 -9.94 8.09
N LYS A 131 -11.91 -9.25 7.51
CA LYS A 131 -11.94 -8.81 6.12
C LYS A 131 -10.56 -8.85 5.51
N LEU A 132 -10.47 -9.42 4.31
CA LEU A 132 -9.28 -9.37 3.47
C LEU A 132 -9.66 -8.79 2.11
N THR A 133 -8.97 -7.73 1.71
CA THR A 133 -9.04 -7.21 0.34
C THR A 133 -7.64 -7.22 -0.25
N LEU A 134 -7.46 -7.90 -1.38
CA LEU A 134 -6.21 -7.85 -2.13
C LEU A 134 -6.39 -6.86 -3.27
N PHE A 135 -5.34 -6.15 -3.63
CA PHE A 135 -5.41 -5.25 -4.78
C PHE A 135 -4.07 -5.18 -5.47
N ARG A 136 -4.13 -5.02 -6.79
CA ARG A 136 -2.96 -4.82 -7.64
C ARG A 136 -2.98 -3.41 -8.17
N VAL A 137 -1.80 -2.81 -8.16
CA VAL A 137 -1.58 -1.49 -8.75
C VAL A 137 -0.32 -1.58 -9.59
N HIS A 138 -0.46 -1.39 -10.91
CA HIS A 138 0.61 -1.63 -11.88
C HIS A 138 1.24 -3.02 -11.72
N LYS A 139 2.47 -3.09 -11.18
CA LYS A 139 3.24 -4.33 -10.97
C LYS A 139 3.33 -4.75 -9.49
N HIS A 140 2.69 -4.00 -8.60
CA HIS A 140 2.77 -4.22 -7.15
C HIS A 140 1.45 -4.76 -6.60
N TYR A 141 1.58 -5.63 -5.60
CA TYR A 141 0.45 -6.28 -4.95
C TYR A 141 0.39 -5.86 -3.49
N TYR A 142 -0.82 -5.65 -3.00
CA TYR A 142 -1.10 -5.12 -1.68
C TYR A 142 -2.27 -5.87 -1.04
N ALA A 143 -2.25 -5.97 0.29
CA ALA A 143 -3.32 -6.55 1.08
C ALA A 143 -3.77 -5.54 2.13
N TYR A 144 -5.08 -5.39 2.27
CA TYR A 144 -5.72 -4.80 3.43
C TYR A 144 -6.31 -5.90 4.28
N VAL A 145 -5.82 -6.04 5.51
CA VAL A 145 -6.27 -7.02 6.50
C VAL A 145 -6.95 -6.28 7.64
N GLN A 146 -8.20 -6.64 7.92
CA GLN A 146 -8.92 -6.19 9.11
C GLN A 146 -9.03 -7.37 10.07
N ILE A 147 -8.44 -7.21 11.26
CA ILE A 147 -8.49 -8.21 12.34
C ILE A 147 -9.56 -7.83 13.36
N ASN A 148 -10.12 -8.82 14.04
CA ASN A 148 -10.99 -8.60 15.19
C ASN A 148 -10.11 -8.20 16.39
N GLN A 149 -10.44 -7.09 17.06
CA GLN A 149 -9.78 -6.66 18.31
C GLN A 149 -10.50 -7.23 19.52
#